data_AF-A0A956A1K5-F1
#
_entry.id   AF-A0A956A1K5-F1
#
_cell.length_a   1.000
_cell.length_b   1.000
_cell.length_c   1.000
_cell.angle_alpha   90.00
_cell.angle_beta   90.00
_cell.angle_gamma   90.00
#
_symmetry.space_group_name_H-M   'P 1'
#
loop_
_entity.id
_entity.type
_entity.pdbx_description
1 polymer ?
#
loop_
_entity_poly.entity_id
_entity_poly.type
_entity_poly.pdbx_seq_one_letter_code
_entity_poly.pdbx_strand_id
1 'polypeptide(L)'
;MPDATALPSPPRPAHFGDALVERVRALGHPLCVGIDPHLALVPEPFRRGAMSPDDPATADAVEVLCNALVDRVAGRVAVVKPQVAFFEQLGWRGVRALERVVARARAAGLLVLVDAKRGDIGSTAEGYAAAYFGARAPVRADALTVSPYLGLDTLAPFLDAARASGAGVFVLVKTSNPGSGDVQDLAV
;
A
#
# COMPACT_ATOMS: atom_id res chain seq x y z
N MET A 1 -28.80 -17.72 -0.12
CA MET A 1 -29.51 -16.59 0.50
C MET A 1 -28.52 -15.45 0.58
N PRO A 2 -28.79 -14.27 -0.01
CA PRO A 2 -27.87 -13.15 0.07
C PRO A 2 -27.88 -12.60 1.51
N ASP A 3 -26.70 -12.42 2.10
CA ASP A 3 -26.56 -11.80 3.41
C ASP A 3 -26.89 -10.30 3.30
N ALA A 4 -27.96 -9.91 3.97
CA ALA A 4 -28.58 -8.60 3.89
C ALA A 4 -28.33 -7.82 5.19
N THR A 5 -27.07 -7.57 5.57
CA THR A 5 -26.76 -6.68 6.71
C THR A 5 -25.42 -5.93 6.65
N ALA A 6 -24.85 -5.67 5.47
CA ALA A 6 -23.82 -4.63 5.38
C ALA A 6 -24.49 -3.25 5.32
N LEU A 7 -24.63 -2.57 6.46
CA LEU A 7 -24.95 -1.14 6.47
C LEU A 7 -23.95 -0.41 5.54
N PRO A 8 -24.42 0.54 4.70
CA PRO A 8 -23.51 1.31 3.87
C PRO A 8 -22.44 1.93 4.77
N SER A 9 -21.17 1.72 4.41
CA SER A 9 -20.06 2.29 5.16
C SER A 9 -20.26 3.80 5.21
N PRO A 10 -20.14 4.47 6.38
CA PRO A 10 -20.22 5.92 6.43
C PRO A 10 -19.22 6.52 5.43
N PRO A 11 -19.53 7.71 4.87
CA PRO A 11 -18.61 8.37 3.95
C PRO A 11 -17.25 8.50 4.63
N ARG A 12 -16.20 8.08 3.92
CA ARG A 12 -14.84 8.14 4.44
C ARG A 12 -14.52 9.59 4.84
N PRO A 13 -13.98 9.83 6.05
CA PRO A 13 -13.51 11.17 6.43
C PRO A 13 -12.59 11.75 5.36
N ALA A 14 -12.61 13.08 5.24
CA ALA A 14 -11.87 13.78 4.20
C ALA A 14 -10.35 13.51 4.27
N HIS A 15 -9.81 13.21 5.46
CA HIS A 15 -8.39 12.97 5.68
C HIS A 15 -8.09 11.55 6.15
N PHE A 16 -7.00 10.98 5.63
CA PHE A 16 -6.52 9.63 5.98
C PHE A 16 -6.31 9.43 7.48
N GLY A 17 -5.72 10.42 8.17
CA GLY A 17 -5.43 10.34 9.60
C GLY A 17 -6.70 10.13 10.43
N ASP A 18 -7.73 10.93 10.17
CA ASP A 18 -9.04 10.83 10.85
C ASP A 18 -9.69 9.48 10.55
N ALA A 19 -9.74 9.09 9.27
CA ALA A 19 -10.30 7.82 8.84
C ALA A 19 -9.60 6.61 9.49
N LEU A 20 -8.28 6.68 9.68
CA LEU A 20 -7.50 5.64 10.35
C LEU A 20 -7.85 5.58 11.83
N VAL A 21 -7.84 6.72 12.53
CA VAL A 21 -8.11 6.79 13.98
C VAL A 21 -9.54 6.31 14.29
N GLU A 22 -10.53 6.75 13.52
CA GLU A 22 -11.92 6.32 13.70
C GLU A 22 -12.07 4.81 13.52
N ARG A 23 -11.46 4.23 12.48
CA ARG A 23 -11.55 2.79 12.22
C ARG A 23 -10.82 1.95 13.25
N VAL A 24 -9.64 2.37 13.67
CA VAL A 24 -8.89 1.70 14.74
C VAL A 24 -9.71 1.69 16.03
N ARG A 25 -10.37 2.80 16.38
CA ARG A 25 -11.27 2.87 17.54
C ARG A 25 -12.49 1.96 17.38
N ALA A 26 -13.13 1.95 16.22
CA ALA A 26 -14.32 1.14 15.96
C ALA A 26 -14.02 -0.37 15.98
N LEU A 27 -12.86 -0.79 15.47
CA LEU A 27 -12.43 -2.19 15.45
C LEU A 27 -11.82 -2.64 16.79
N GLY A 28 -11.39 -1.70 17.63
CA GLY A 28 -10.77 -1.99 18.93
C GLY A 28 -9.31 -2.45 18.85
N HIS A 29 -8.65 -2.34 17.68
CA HIS A 29 -7.23 -2.67 17.54
C HIS A 29 -6.55 -1.92 16.37
N PRO A 30 -5.22 -1.68 16.45
CA PRO A 30 -4.47 -0.94 15.44
C PRO A 30 -3.81 -1.83 14.36
N LEU A 31 -4.34 -3.04 14.13
CA LEU A 31 -3.68 -4.01 13.26
C LEU A 31 -3.62 -3.49 11.81
N CYS A 32 -2.40 -3.46 11.27
CA CYS A 32 -2.11 -3.22 9.86
C CYS A 32 -1.66 -4.53 9.22
N VAL A 33 -2.35 -4.98 8.17
CA VAL A 33 -2.01 -6.24 7.48
C VAL A 33 -1.07 -5.93 6.31
N GLY A 34 0.15 -6.46 6.37
CA GLY A 34 1.07 -6.42 5.23
C GLY A 34 0.63 -7.35 4.10
N ILE A 35 0.76 -6.91 2.85
CA ILE A 35 0.51 -7.72 1.66
C ILE A 35 1.83 -7.81 0.89
N ASP A 36 2.62 -8.82 1.26
CA ASP A 36 4.01 -9.01 0.85
C ASP A 36 4.14 -10.42 0.23
N PRO A 37 3.72 -10.62 -1.04
CA PRO A 37 3.60 -11.96 -1.64
C PRO A 37 4.98 -12.55 -2.01
N HIS A 38 5.74 -12.99 -1.01
CA HIS A 38 6.94 -13.79 -1.20
C HIS A 38 6.58 -15.10 -1.93
N LEU A 39 7.13 -15.32 -3.12
CA LEU A 39 6.79 -16.47 -3.97
C LEU A 39 6.99 -17.82 -3.25
N ALA A 40 8.04 -17.93 -2.42
CA ALA A 40 8.32 -19.11 -1.62
C ALA A 40 7.25 -19.43 -0.55
N LEU A 41 6.50 -18.41 -0.11
CA LEU A 41 5.47 -18.52 0.92
C LEU A 41 4.06 -18.63 0.36
N VAL A 42 3.90 -18.59 -0.97
CA VAL A 42 2.59 -18.74 -1.61
C VAL A 42 2.03 -20.14 -1.27
N PRO A 43 0.83 -20.24 -0.66
CA PRO A 43 0.25 -21.52 -0.29
C PRO A 43 -0.07 -22.35 -1.53
N GLU A 44 0.11 -23.67 -1.43
CA GLU A 44 -0.11 -24.63 -2.53
C GLU A 44 -1.42 -24.42 -3.31
N PRO A 45 -2.59 -24.18 -2.68
CA PRO A 45 -3.84 -23.98 -3.42
C PRO A 45 -3.81 -22.78 -4.38
N PHE A 46 -3.00 -21.76 -4.08
CA PHE A 46 -2.87 -20.54 -4.88
C PHE A 46 -1.74 -20.63 -5.92
N ARG A 47 -0.83 -21.60 -5.82
CA ARG A 47 0.31 -21.72 -6.75
C ARG A 47 -0.18 -22.00 -8.16
N ARG A 48 0.37 -21.27 -9.14
CA ARG A 48 0.17 -21.51 -10.59
C ARG A 48 1.49 -21.24 -11.30
N GLY A 49 1.71 -21.94 -12.40
CA GLY A 49 2.97 -21.84 -13.14
C GLY A 49 4.17 -22.33 -12.34
N ALA A 50 5.34 -21.84 -12.70
CA ALA A 50 6.64 -22.15 -12.11
C ALA A 50 6.88 -21.45 -10.77
N MET A 51 5.99 -20.53 -10.34
CA MET A 51 6.21 -19.67 -9.17
C MET A 51 7.51 -18.86 -9.28
N SER A 52 7.88 -18.49 -10.50
CA SER A 52 9.03 -17.64 -10.81
C SER A 52 8.57 -16.28 -11.36
N PRO A 53 9.39 -15.21 -11.22
CA PRO A 53 8.98 -13.87 -11.63
C PRO A 53 8.73 -13.68 -13.14
N ASP A 54 9.36 -14.51 -13.97
CA ASP A 54 9.27 -14.48 -15.43
C ASP A 54 8.05 -15.25 -15.99
N ASP A 55 7.44 -16.13 -15.19
CA ASP A 55 6.24 -16.86 -15.60
C ASP A 55 4.97 -15.98 -15.44
N PRO A 56 4.24 -15.70 -16.54
CA PRO A 56 2.99 -14.94 -16.48
C PRO A 56 1.95 -15.49 -15.51
N ALA A 57 1.88 -16.81 -15.32
CA ALA A 57 0.91 -17.43 -14.41
C ALA A 57 1.21 -17.14 -12.94
N THR A 58 2.46 -16.83 -12.59
CA THR A 58 2.86 -16.44 -11.23
C THR A 58 2.22 -15.12 -10.83
N ALA A 59 2.20 -14.11 -11.73
CA ALA A 59 1.60 -12.82 -11.43
C ALA A 59 0.09 -12.92 -11.19
N ASP A 60 -0.61 -13.74 -11.99
CA ASP A 60 -2.04 -14.00 -11.82
C ASP A 60 -2.31 -14.75 -10.50
N ALA A 61 -1.46 -15.73 -10.13
CA ALA A 61 -1.55 -16.42 -8.84
C ALA A 61 -1.37 -15.45 -7.65
N VAL A 62 -0.40 -14.54 -7.73
CA VAL A 62 -0.16 -13.51 -6.71
C VAL A 62 -1.36 -12.58 -6.61
N GLU A 63 -1.94 -12.13 -7.72
CA GLU A 63 -3.15 -11.31 -7.73
C GLU A 63 -4.31 -12.01 -7.02
N VAL A 64 -4.56 -13.29 -7.33
CA VAL A 64 -5.64 -14.09 -6.72
C VAL A 64 -5.41 -14.26 -5.22
N LEU A 65 -4.18 -14.58 -4.79
CA LEU A 65 -3.83 -14.69 -3.38
C LEU A 65 -4.07 -13.38 -2.63
N CYS A 66 -3.54 -12.27 -3.14
CA CYS A 66 -3.66 -10.96 -2.50
C CYS A 66 -5.12 -10.49 -2.43
N ASN A 67 -5.92 -10.74 -3.47
CA ASN A 67 -7.35 -10.45 -3.44
C ASN A 67 -8.11 -11.30 -2.41
N ALA A 68 -7.76 -12.59 -2.28
CA ALA A 68 -8.33 -13.44 -1.24
C ALA A 68 -7.95 -12.98 0.18
N LEU A 69 -6.72 -12.48 0.36
CA LEU A 69 -6.28 -11.87 1.62
C LEU A 69 -7.10 -10.61 1.93
N VAL A 70 -7.28 -9.72 0.95
CA VAL A 70 -8.13 -8.53 1.06
C VAL A 70 -9.54 -8.91 1.51
N ASP A 71 -10.18 -9.87 0.83
CA ASP A 71 -11.52 -10.32 1.19
C ASP A 71 -11.59 -10.88 2.60
N ARG A 72 -10.54 -11.60 3.02
CA ARG A 72 -10.49 -12.21 4.34
C ARG A 72 -10.36 -11.20 5.47
N VAL A 73 -9.66 -10.08 5.23
CA VAL A 73 -9.40 -9.05 6.26
C VAL A 73 -10.36 -7.86 6.19
N ALA A 74 -11.16 -7.75 5.12
CA ALA A 74 -12.20 -6.75 4.99
C ALA A 74 -13.14 -6.75 6.21
N GLY A 75 -13.42 -5.56 6.75
CA GLY A 75 -14.22 -5.39 7.97
C GLY A 75 -13.54 -5.84 9.27
N ARG A 76 -12.31 -6.36 9.23
CA ARG A 76 -11.55 -6.83 10.40
C ARG A 76 -10.33 -5.99 10.71
N VAL A 77 -9.82 -5.22 9.74
CA VAL A 77 -8.65 -4.36 9.91
C VAL A 77 -8.92 -2.99 9.31
N ALA A 78 -8.31 -1.95 9.85
CA ALA A 78 -8.49 -0.60 9.33
C ALA A 78 -7.75 -0.38 8.00
N VAL A 79 -6.56 -0.98 7.90
CA VAL A 79 -5.58 -0.68 6.86
C VAL A 79 -4.84 -1.94 6.41
N VAL A 80 -4.58 -2.01 5.09
CA VAL A 80 -3.65 -2.96 4.48
C VAL A 80 -2.45 -2.21 3.90
N LYS A 81 -1.30 -2.88 3.88
CA LYS A 81 -0.03 -2.32 3.43
C LYS A 81 0.66 -3.20 2.38
N PRO A 82 0.31 -3.06 1.08
CA PRO A 82 1.05 -3.76 0.02
C PRO A 82 2.47 -3.20 -0.15
N GLN A 83 3.46 -4.09 -0.24
CA GLN A 83 4.86 -3.76 -0.54
C GLN A 83 5.12 -3.87 -2.04
N VAL A 84 5.42 -2.74 -2.69
CA VAL A 84 5.51 -2.67 -4.16
C VAL A 84 6.61 -3.56 -4.75
N ALA A 85 7.71 -3.79 -4.02
CA ALA A 85 8.85 -4.58 -4.50
C ALA A 85 8.46 -6.01 -4.92
N PHE A 86 7.52 -6.64 -4.21
CA PHE A 86 7.08 -8.01 -4.53
C PHE A 86 6.17 -8.09 -5.75
N PHE A 87 5.57 -6.96 -6.14
CA PHE A 87 4.82 -6.84 -7.38
C PHE A 87 5.73 -6.44 -8.54
N GLU A 88 6.63 -5.49 -8.31
CA GLU A 88 7.60 -5.01 -9.31
C GLU A 88 8.49 -6.12 -9.86
N GLN A 89 8.93 -7.06 -9.02
CA GLN A 89 9.72 -8.22 -9.48
C GLN A 89 9.00 -9.06 -10.54
N LEU A 90 7.66 -9.06 -10.60
CA LEU A 90 6.85 -9.80 -11.58
C LEU A 90 6.59 -8.98 -12.86
N GLY A 91 7.37 -7.91 -13.06
CA GLY A 91 7.26 -6.99 -14.19
C GLY A 91 5.92 -6.28 -14.27
N TRP A 92 5.53 -5.87 -15.49
CA TRP A 92 4.30 -5.11 -15.72
C TRP A 92 3.03 -5.86 -15.29
N ARG A 93 3.04 -7.20 -15.31
CA ARG A 93 1.92 -8.02 -14.85
C ARG A 93 1.75 -7.93 -13.34
N GLY A 94 2.85 -7.88 -12.59
CA GLY A 94 2.82 -7.62 -11.16
C GLY A 94 2.37 -6.21 -10.82
N VAL A 95 2.81 -5.20 -11.56
CA VAL A 95 2.32 -3.81 -11.41
C VAL A 95 0.80 -3.75 -11.64
N ARG A 96 0.29 -4.41 -12.69
CA ARG A 96 -1.16 -4.55 -12.92
C ARG A 96 -1.86 -5.26 -11.76
N ALA A 97 -1.26 -6.31 -11.21
CA ALA A 97 -1.81 -7.01 -10.04
C ALA A 97 -1.88 -6.09 -8.81
N LEU A 98 -0.86 -5.28 -8.56
CA LEU A 98 -0.86 -4.27 -7.50
C LEU A 98 -2.00 -3.28 -7.66
N GLU A 99 -2.19 -2.71 -8.86
CA GLU A 99 -3.30 -1.79 -9.17
C GLU A 99 -4.66 -2.41 -8.80
N ARG A 100 -4.88 -3.66 -9.20
CA ARG A 100 -6.14 -4.38 -8.94
C ARG A 100 -6.34 -4.71 -7.47
N VAL A 101 -5.28 -5.14 -6.76
CA VAL A 101 -5.33 -5.42 -5.33
C VAL A 101 -5.63 -4.14 -4.54
N VAL A 102 -5.00 -3.02 -4.89
CA VAL A 102 -5.29 -1.70 -4.27
C VAL A 102 -6.74 -1.29 -4.54
N ALA A 103 -7.19 -1.38 -5.79
CA ALA A 103 -8.58 -1.05 -6.14
C ALA A 103 -9.58 -1.91 -5.37
N ARG A 104 -9.34 -3.22 -5.27
CA ARG A 104 -10.18 -4.15 -4.51
C ARG A 104 -10.19 -3.83 -3.02
N ALA A 105 -9.03 -3.57 -2.41
CA ALA A 105 -8.94 -3.22 -1.00
C ALA A 105 -9.75 -1.97 -0.67
N ARG A 106 -9.64 -0.93 -1.50
CA ARG A 106 -10.43 0.29 -1.36
C ARG A 106 -11.92 0.03 -1.51
N ALA A 107 -12.32 -0.77 -2.51
CA ALA A 107 -13.72 -1.14 -2.73
C ALA A 107 -14.30 -1.96 -1.56
N ALA A 108 -13.48 -2.80 -0.92
CA ALA A 108 -13.81 -3.52 0.31
C ALA A 108 -13.82 -2.62 1.57
N GLY A 109 -13.69 -1.31 1.39
CA GLY A 109 -13.71 -0.31 2.45
C GLY A 109 -12.35 -0.08 3.11
N LEU A 110 -11.34 -0.92 2.96
CA LEU A 110 -10.05 -0.80 3.65
C LEU A 110 -9.31 0.51 3.28
N LEU A 111 -8.52 1.04 4.22
CA LEU A 111 -7.49 2.03 3.90
C LEU A 111 -6.28 1.31 3.27
N VAL A 112 -5.65 1.93 2.28
CA VAL A 112 -4.46 1.36 1.62
C VAL A 112 -3.24 2.25 1.84
N LEU A 113 -2.29 1.75 2.64
CA LEU A 113 -0.95 2.33 2.77
C LEU A 113 -0.01 1.63 1.78
N VAL A 114 0.33 2.26 0.67
CA VAL A 114 1.30 1.67 -0.26
C VAL A 114 2.71 1.85 0.30
N ASP A 115 3.41 0.74 0.50
CA ASP A 115 4.79 0.76 0.97
C ASP A 115 5.74 0.71 -0.22
N ALA A 116 6.22 1.89 -0.63
CA ALA A 116 7.03 2.10 -1.82
C ALA A 116 8.35 2.83 -1.56
N LYS A 117 8.48 3.49 -0.39
CA LYS A 117 9.69 4.19 0.08
C LYS A 117 10.24 5.17 -0.96
N ARG A 118 9.35 5.82 -1.71
CA ARG A 118 9.72 6.73 -2.80
C ARG A 118 10.44 7.96 -2.27
N GLY A 119 11.36 8.49 -3.06
CA GLY A 119 12.07 9.73 -2.77
C GLY A 119 12.87 10.09 -4.02
N ASP A 120 12.73 11.32 -4.48
CA ASP A 120 13.40 11.84 -5.67
C ASP A 120 13.35 13.37 -5.66
N ILE A 121 13.98 14.03 -6.62
CA ILE A 121 13.99 15.50 -6.71
C ILE A 121 12.95 16.01 -7.70
N GLY A 122 12.45 17.24 -7.44
CA GLY A 122 11.67 18.04 -8.39
C GLY A 122 10.56 17.27 -9.11
N SER A 123 10.55 17.37 -10.45
CA SER A 123 9.51 16.78 -11.31
C SER A 123 9.46 15.24 -11.27
N THR A 124 10.54 14.56 -10.90
CA THR A 124 10.51 13.11 -10.72
C THR A 124 9.68 12.73 -9.50
N ALA A 125 9.82 13.47 -8.39
CA ALA A 125 8.98 13.29 -7.21
C ALA A 125 7.51 13.62 -7.49
N GLU A 126 7.22 14.63 -8.31
CA GLU A 126 5.87 14.93 -8.78
C GLU A 126 5.27 13.76 -9.58
N GLY A 127 6.07 13.13 -10.44
CA GLY A 127 5.67 11.93 -11.18
C GLY A 127 5.28 10.76 -10.26
N TYR A 128 6.08 10.49 -9.23
CA TYR A 128 5.72 9.49 -8.21
C TYR A 128 4.47 9.89 -7.44
N ALA A 129 4.35 11.14 -7.00
CA ALA A 129 3.18 11.62 -6.26
C ALA A 129 1.90 11.49 -7.09
N ALA A 130 1.93 11.82 -8.38
CA ALA A 130 0.81 11.65 -9.30
C ALA A 130 0.40 10.19 -9.49
N ALA A 131 1.37 9.26 -9.52
CA ALA A 131 1.14 7.83 -9.69
C ALA A 131 0.42 7.18 -8.49
N TYR A 132 0.50 7.78 -7.29
CA TYR A 132 -0.11 7.25 -6.07
C TYR A 132 -1.30 8.07 -5.54
N PHE A 133 -1.29 9.39 -5.69
CA PHE A 133 -2.31 10.29 -5.09
C PHE A 133 -3.23 10.97 -6.11
N GLY A 134 -2.90 10.94 -7.40
CA GLY A 134 -3.74 11.51 -8.44
C GLY A 134 -5.17 10.92 -8.45
N ALA A 135 -6.15 11.72 -8.87
CA ALA A 135 -7.54 11.25 -8.99
C ALA A 135 -7.68 10.05 -9.95
N ARG A 136 -6.80 9.97 -10.95
CA ARG A 136 -6.65 8.88 -11.92
C ARG A 136 -5.36 8.06 -11.69
N ALA A 137 -4.80 8.10 -10.48
CA ALA A 137 -3.61 7.34 -10.14
C ALA A 137 -3.84 5.85 -10.39
N PRO A 138 -2.93 5.16 -11.10
CA PRO A 138 -3.03 3.71 -11.32
C PRO A 138 -3.07 2.95 -10.00
N VAL A 139 -2.20 3.31 -9.05
CA VAL A 139 -2.14 2.72 -7.71
C VAL A 139 -2.63 3.75 -6.69
N ARG A 140 -3.93 4.04 -6.71
CA ARG A 140 -4.52 5.09 -5.86
C ARG A 140 -4.43 4.76 -4.37
N ALA A 141 -3.41 5.27 -3.70
CA ALA A 141 -3.13 5.05 -2.29
C ALA A 141 -3.96 5.98 -1.39
N ASP A 142 -4.25 5.53 -0.16
CA ASP A 142 -4.72 6.43 0.92
C ASP A 142 -3.55 6.98 1.73
N ALA A 143 -2.42 6.26 1.73
CA ALA A 143 -1.15 6.78 2.23
C ALA A 143 0.03 6.12 1.52
N LEU A 144 1.20 6.78 1.54
CA LEU A 144 2.43 6.32 0.89
C LEU A 144 3.61 6.38 1.85
N THR A 145 4.51 5.39 1.82
CA THR A 145 5.82 5.51 2.48
C THR A 145 6.82 6.27 1.59
N VAL A 146 7.54 7.22 2.17
CA VAL A 146 8.53 8.06 1.46
C VAL A 146 9.85 8.17 2.23
N SER A 147 10.95 8.29 1.51
CA SER A 147 12.30 8.47 2.08
C SER A 147 12.68 9.96 2.13
N PRO A 148 13.11 10.49 3.29
CA PRO A 148 13.57 11.88 3.41
C PRO A 148 15.04 12.07 3.03
N TYR A 149 15.74 11.02 2.58
CA TYR A 149 17.20 10.99 2.48
C TYR A 149 17.79 12.11 1.61
N LEU A 150 17.09 12.53 0.55
CA LEU A 150 17.57 13.55 -0.39
C LEU A 150 17.34 14.99 0.09
N GLY A 151 16.71 15.19 1.26
CA GLY A 151 16.37 16.50 1.80
C GLY A 151 14.87 16.69 2.00
N LEU A 152 14.48 17.61 2.90
CA LEU A 152 13.07 17.84 3.22
C LEU A 152 12.29 18.47 2.05
N ASP A 153 12.96 19.22 1.19
CA ASP A 153 12.40 19.77 -0.04
C ASP A 153 11.89 18.66 -0.99
N THR A 154 12.55 17.51 -1.00
CA THR A 154 12.14 16.34 -1.82
C THR A 154 10.83 15.70 -1.33
N LEU A 155 10.39 16.00 -0.12
CA LEU A 155 9.10 15.54 0.42
C LEU A 155 7.93 16.40 -0.07
N ALA A 156 8.18 17.67 -0.45
CA ALA A 156 7.12 18.63 -0.73
C ALA A 156 6.11 18.13 -1.79
N PRO A 157 6.54 17.55 -2.95
CA PRO A 157 5.59 17.06 -3.95
C PRO A 157 4.64 15.98 -3.42
N PHE A 158 5.13 15.09 -2.56
CA PHE A 158 4.32 14.05 -1.92
C PHE A 158 3.35 14.64 -0.90
N LEU A 159 3.82 15.56 -0.06
CA LEU A 159 3.00 16.22 0.96
C LEU A 159 1.89 17.06 0.35
N ASP A 160 2.18 17.79 -0.73
CA ASP A 160 1.20 18.64 -1.40
C ASP A 160 0.14 17.82 -2.12
N ALA A 161 0.55 16.76 -2.83
CA ALA A 161 -0.39 15.82 -3.45
C ALA A 161 -1.25 15.09 -2.41
N ALA A 162 -0.67 14.71 -1.26
CA ALA A 162 -1.42 14.08 -0.17
C ALA A 162 -2.44 15.05 0.44
N ARG A 163 -2.05 16.31 0.71
CA ARG A 163 -2.98 17.35 1.18
C ARG A 163 -4.14 17.57 0.21
N ALA A 164 -3.85 17.68 -1.08
CA ALA A 164 -4.86 17.90 -2.11
C ALA A 164 -5.85 16.74 -2.27
N SER A 165 -5.42 15.51 -1.95
CA SER A 165 -6.24 14.30 -2.09
C SER A 165 -6.82 13.78 -0.78
N GLY A 166 -6.49 14.41 0.35
CA GLY A 166 -6.86 13.92 1.68
C GLY A 166 -6.06 12.68 2.13
N ALA A 167 -4.98 12.33 1.44
CA ALA A 167 -4.14 11.18 1.75
C ALA A 167 -3.12 11.46 2.87
N GLY A 168 -2.42 10.41 3.30
CA GLY A 168 -1.33 10.48 4.28
C GLY A 168 0.05 10.18 3.69
N VAL A 169 1.11 10.62 4.38
CA VAL A 169 2.50 10.29 4.04
C VAL A 169 3.20 9.75 5.27
N PHE A 170 3.85 8.60 5.14
CA PHE A 170 4.67 7.98 6.18
C PHE A 170 6.14 8.16 5.80
N VAL A 171 6.79 9.15 6.41
CA VAL A 171 8.22 9.42 6.19
C VAL A 171 9.03 8.40 6.97
N LEU A 172 10.03 7.79 6.33
CA LEU A 172 10.96 6.89 7.00
C LEU A 172 11.77 7.65 8.06
N VAL A 173 11.74 7.18 9.31
CA VAL A 173 12.49 7.76 10.44
C VAL A 173 13.51 6.76 10.95
N LYS A 174 13.03 5.61 11.46
CA LYS A 174 13.88 4.48 11.91
C LYS A 174 13.41 3.20 11.25
N THR A 175 14.29 2.53 10.52
CA THR A 175 14.00 1.25 9.86
C THR A 175 14.47 0.07 10.71
N SER A 176 13.86 -1.11 10.50
CA SER A 176 14.08 -2.28 11.36
C SER A 176 15.28 -3.14 10.96
N ASN A 177 16.01 -2.79 9.90
CA ASN A 177 17.16 -3.57 9.44
C ASN A 177 18.38 -3.36 10.36
N PRO A 178 19.28 -4.37 10.48
CA PRO A 178 20.47 -4.27 11.34
C PRO A 178 21.35 -3.05 11.05
N GLY A 179 21.57 -2.71 9.78
CA GLY A 179 22.36 -1.55 9.35
C GLY A 179 21.62 -0.21 9.39
N SER A 180 20.45 -0.11 10.03
CA SER A 180 19.73 1.17 10.11
C SER A 180 20.56 2.27 10.80
N GLY A 181 21.41 1.90 11.75
CA GLY A 181 22.28 2.82 12.49
C GLY A 181 23.45 3.39 11.69
N ASP A 182 23.77 2.83 10.52
CA ASP A 182 24.89 3.31 9.68
C ASP A 182 24.72 4.79 9.28
N VAL A 183 23.47 5.24 9.17
CA VAL A 183 23.11 6.63 8.85
C VAL A 183 22.14 7.22 9.88
N GLN A 184 21.13 6.46 10.33
CA GLN A 184 19.99 7.04 11.08
C GLN A 184 20.33 7.38 12.54
N ASP A 185 21.43 6.86 13.08
CA ASP A 185 21.86 7.08 14.46
C ASP A 185 23.08 8.03 14.54
N LEU A 186 23.52 8.60 13.41
CA LEU A 186 24.61 9.57 13.39
C LEU A 186 24.21 10.84 14.17
N ALA A 187 25.08 11.26 15.09
CA ALA A 187 24.96 12.58 15.71
C ALA A 187 25.39 13.64 14.70
N VAL A 188 24.44 14.47 14.27
CA VAL A 188 24.63 15.59 13.34
C VAL A 188 24.52 16.93 14.04
#